data_AF-A0AAX2J0N9-F1
#
_entry.id   AF-A0AAX2J0N9-F1
#
_cell.length_a   1.000
_cell.length_b   1.000
_cell.length_c   1.000
_cell.angle_alpha   90.00
_cell.angle_beta   90.00
_cell.angle_gamma   90.00
#
_symmetry.space_group_name_H-M   'P 1'
#
loop_
_entity.id
_entity.type
_entity.pdbx_description
1 polymer ?
#
loop_
_entity_poly.entity_id
_entity_poly.type
_entity_poly.pdbx_seq_one_letter_code
_entity_poly.pdbx_strand_id
1 'polypeptide(L)' 'MLLRLNGFLKNLLRITPACDISVINTDKNPAYGQTIKELKQEGNLASYIRHLQIKYRNNRLEADHGKLKPLINPV' A
#
# COMPACT_ATOMS: atom_id res chain seq x y z
N MET A 1 1.46 6.54 15.50
CA MET A 1 0.86 5.54 14.56
C MET A 1 1.29 5.73 13.09
N LEU A 2 1.67 6.95 12.65
CA LEU A 2 2.08 7.22 11.25
C LEU A 2 3.45 6.65 10.83
N LEU A 3 4.41 6.57 11.76
CA LEU A 3 5.78 6.08 11.48
C LEU A 3 5.86 4.64 10.94
N ARG A 4 4.85 3.78 11.23
CA ARG A 4 4.84 2.40 10.72
C ARG A 4 4.48 2.29 9.23
N LEU A 5 3.74 3.26 8.68
CA LEU A 5 3.22 3.16 7.32
C LEU A 5 4.29 3.46 6.26
N ASN A 6 5.14 4.46 6.53
CA ASN A 6 6.22 4.85 5.63
C ASN A 6 7.24 3.70 5.45
N GLY A 7 7.65 3.06 6.56
CA GLY A 7 8.52 1.89 6.52
C GLY A 7 7.92 0.69 5.77
N PHE A 8 6.61 0.45 5.94
CA PHE A 8 5.91 -0.61 5.22
C PHE A 8 5.90 -0.37 3.70
N LEU A 9 5.54 0.84 3.26
CA LEU A 9 5.48 1.18 1.83
C LEU A 9 6.87 1.18 1.18
N LYS A 10 7.90 1.69 1.86
CA LYS A 10 9.29 1.63 1.37
C LYS A 10 9.75 0.18 1.18
N ASN A 11 9.45 -0.70 2.14
CA ASN A 11 9.82 -2.11 2.02
C ASN A 11 9.07 -2.79 0.87
N LEU A 12 7.79 -2.47 0.67
CA LEU A 12 7.00 -3.00 -0.45
C LEU A 12 7.62 -2.64 -1.80
N LEU A 13 7.96 -1.36 -2.00
CA LEU A 13 8.60 -0.86 -3.23
C LEU A 13 9.96 -1.53 -3.49
N ARG A 14 10.73 -1.82 -2.44
CA ARG A 14 12.01 -2.53 -2.55
C ARG A 14 11.86 -3.99 -3.01
N ILE A 15 10.79 -4.66 -2.60
CA ILE A 15 10.54 -6.09 -2.90
C ILE A 15 9.97 -6.27 -4.31
N THR A 16 9.46 -5.21 -4.94
CA THR A 16 8.87 -5.24 -6.30
C THR A 16 9.65 -4.40 -7.32
N PRO A 17 10.95 -4.64 -7.55
CA PRO A 17 11.75 -3.85 -8.50
C PRO A 17 11.46 -4.15 -9.98
N ALA A 18 10.78 -5.28 -10.28
CA ALA A 18 10.53 -5.74 -11.64
C ALA A 18 9.21 -5.23 -12.25
N CYS A 19 8.33 -4.63 -11.45
CA CYS A 19 7.03 -4.16 -11.90
C CYS A 19 7.06 -2.66 -12.06
N ASP A 20 6.78 -2.15 -13.27
CA ASP A 20 6.53 -0.72 -13.47
C ASP A 20 5.17 -0.36 -12.83
N ILE A 21 5.22 0.16 -11.61
CA ILE A 21 4.04 0.47 -10.81
C ILE A 21 3.50 1.82 -11.28
N SER A 22 2.51 1.80 -12.18
CA SER A 22 1.83 3.03 -12.63
C SER A 22 0.73 3.52 -11.67
N VAL A 23 0.22 2.64 -10.80
CA VAL A 23 -0.94 2.92 -9.94
C VAL A 23 -0.83 2.21 -8.59
N ILE A 24 -1.07 2.94 -7.50
CA ILE A 24 -1.21 2.42 -6.14
C ILE A 24 -2.66 2.59 -5.70
N ASN A 25 -3.28 1.52 -5.20
CA ASN A 25 -4.63 1.57 -4.64
C ASN A 25 -4.59 1.30 -3.13
N THR A 26 -5.24 2.13 -2.32
CA THR A 26 -5.32 1.94 -0.86
C THR A 26 -6.77 2.00 -0.36
N ASP A 27 -6.96 1.71 0.93
CA ASP A 27 -8.19 2.07 1.61
C ASP A 27 -8.34 3.60 1.80
N LYS A 28 -9.44 4.00 2.43
CA LYS A 28 -9.80 5.41 2.66
C LYS A 28 -9.09 6.06 3.85
N ASN A 29 -8.15 5.38 4.50
CA ASN A 29 -7.41 5.92 5.63
C ASN A 29 -6.54 7.10 5.16
N PRO A 30 -6.71 8.30 5.76
CA PRO A 30 -5.99 9.51 5.36
C PRO A 30 -4.46 9.39 5.52
N ALA A 31 -3.98 8.48 6.37
CA ALA A 31 -2.55 8.24 6.57
C ALA A 31 -1.84 7.86 5.25
N TYR A 32 -2.48 7.07 4.37
CA TYR A 32 -1.88 6.67 3.09
C TYR A 32 -1.66 7.86 2.17
N GLY A 33 -2.64 8.76 2.06
CA GLY A 33 -2.53 9.93 1.19
C GLY A 33 -1.39 10.85 1.62
N GLN A 34 -1.19 11.01 2.94
CA GLN A 34 -0.07 11.78 3.48
C GLN A 34 1.27 11.10 3.20
N THR A 35 1.41 9.81 3.51
CA THR A 35 2.67 9.09 3.30
C THR A 35 3.05 8.98 1.82
N ILE A 36 2.09 8.79 0.91
CA ILE A 36 2.38 8.77 -0.54
C ILE A 36 2.93 10.11 -1.03
N LYS A 37 2.41 11.23 -0.51
CA LYS A 37 2.96 12.56 -0.84
C LYS A 37 4.40 12.70 -0.35
N GLU A 38 4.68 12.31 0.88
CA GLU A 38 6.03 12.33 1.45
C GLU A 38 6.99 11.47 0.63
N LEU A 39 6.59 10.24 0.26
CA LEU A 39 7.43 9.36 -0.56
C LEU A 39 7.75 9.93 -1.94
N LYS A 40 6.80 10.66 -2.56
CA LYS A 40 7.05 11.37 -3.81
C LYS A 40 8.03 12.53 -3.63
N GLN A 41 7.91 13.27 -2.54
CA GLN A 41 8.82 14.38 -2.22
C GLN A 41 10.24 13.90 -1.92
N GLU A 42 10.37 12.76 -1.24
CA GLU A 42 11.66 12.11 -0.95
C GLU A 42 12.31 11.43 -2.18
N GLY A 43 11.61 11.34 -3.31
CA GLY A 43 12.09 10.64 -4.51
C GLY A 43 12.01 9.11 -4.44
N ASN A 44 11.42 8.57 -3.37
CA ASN A 44 11.22 7.13 -3.19
C ASN A 44 10.05 6.57 -4.02
N LEU A 45 9.16 7.43 -4.51
CA LEU A 45 8.05 7.07 -5.40
C LEU A 45 8.00 8.05 -6.57
N ALA A 46 7.86 7.54 -7.80
CA ALA A 46 7.81 8.41 -8.97
C ALA A 46 6.57 9.32 -8.96
N SER A 47 6.74 10.57 -9.41
CA SER A 47 5.70 11.61 -9.35
C SER A 47 4.47 11.26 -10.18
N TYR A 48 4.65 10.56 -11.31
CA TYR A 48 3.59 10.14 -12.23
C TYR A 48 2.68 9.02 -11.71
N ILE A 49 3.06 8.34 -10.62
CA ILE A 49 2.29 7.23 -10.06
C ILE A 49 0.96 7.73 -9.52
N ARG A 50 -0.15 7.14 -9.96
CA ARG A 50 -1.49 7.55 -9.51
C ARG A 50 -1.87 6.84 -8.22
N HIS A 51 -2.40 7.59 -7.26
CA HIS A 51 -2.99 7.03 -6.04
C HIS A 51 -4.51 6.95 -6.18
N LEU A 52 -5.08 5.76 -5.99
CA LEU A 52 -6.51 5.47 -6.07
C LEU A 52 -7.03 4.93 -4.74
N GLN A 53 -8.32 5.13 -4.48
CA GLN A 53 -9.01 4.62 -3.29
C GLN A 53 -10.32 3.91 -3.68
N ILE A 54 -10.18 2.86 -4.51
CA ILE A 54 -11.30 2.14 -5.11
C ILE A 54 -11.75 0.97 -4.22
N LYS A 55 -12.99 1.04 -3.72
CA LYS A 55 -13.56 0.05 -2.77
C LYS A 55 -13.54 -1.39 -3.31
N TYR A 56 -13.99 -1.62 -4.55
CA TYR A 56 -14.10 -2.99 -5.07
C TYR A 56 -12.72 -3.66 -5.27
N ARG A 57 -11.65 -2.87 -5.46
CA ARG A 57 -10.27 -3.39 -5.53
C ARG A 57 -9.78 -3.82 -4.15
N ASN A 58 -10.20 -3.10 -3.10
CA ASN A 58 -9.91 -3.47 -1.71
C ASN A 58 -10.67 -4.73 -1.29
N ASN A 59 -11.90 -4.94 -1.78
CA ASN A 59 -12.68 -6.15 -1.46
C ASN A 59 -11.94 -7.45 -1.82
N ARG A 60 -11.17 -7.47 -2.92
CA ARG A 60 -10.35 -8.63 -3.31
C ARG A 60 -9.23 -8.89 -2.30
N LEU A 61 -8.52 -7.84 -1.88
CA LEU A 61 -7.48 -7.93 -0.86
C LEU A 61 -8.06 -8.43 0.48
N GLU A 62 -9.23 -7.93 0.88
CA GLU A 62 -9.89 -8.39 2.12
C GLU A 62 -10.31 -9.86 2.07
N ALA A 63 -10.75 -10.36 0.91
CA ALA A 63 -11.04 -11.77 0.74
C ALA A 63 -9.79 -12.65 0.89
N ASP A 64 -8.66 -12.23 0.31
CA ASP A 64 -7.38 -12.93 0.48
C ASP A 64 -6.89 -12.86 1.94
N HIS A 65 -7.03 -11.71 2.59
CA HIS A 65 -6.74 -11.56 4.02
C HIS A 65 -7.58 -12.50 4.88
N GLY A 66 -8.86 -12.72 4.54
CA GLY A 66 -9.73 -13.65 5.23
C GLY A 66 -9.20 -15.09 5.25
N LYS A 67 -8.48 -15.50 4.19
CA LYS A 67 -7.82 -16.82 4.13
C LYS A 67 -6.51 -16.85 4.91
N LEU A 68 -5.78 -15.74 4.95
CA LEU A 68 -4.49 -15.66 5.63
C LEU A 68 -4.62 -15.54 7.15
N LYS A 69 -5.64 -14.82 7.65
CA LYS A 69 -5.86 -14.60 9.09
C LYS A 69 -5.90 -15.89 9.92
N PRO A 70 -6.64 -16.96 9.51
CA PRO A 70 -6.64 -18.23 10.23
C PRO A 70 -5.29 -18.96 10.21
N LEU A 71 -4.44 -18.72 9.21
CA LEU A 71 -3.12 -19.38 9.09
C LEU A 71 -2.08 -18.74 10.02
N ILE A 72 -2.17 -17.42 10.23
CA ILE A 72 -1.24 -16.68 11.08
C ILE A 72 -1.66 -16.65 12.55
N ASN A 73 -2.95 -16.80 12.81
CA ASN A 73 -3.50 -16.87 14.16
C ASN A 73 -4.53 -18.00 14.19
N PRO A 74 -4.05 -19.26 14.23
CA PRO A 74 -4.94 -20.41 14.35
C PRO A 74 -5.73 -20.25 15.66
N VAL A 75 -7.04 -20.45 15.55
CA VAL A 75 -7.96 -20.44 16.70
C VAL A 75 -7.58 -21.56 17.67
#